data_AF-A0A7J4ICS0-F1
#
_entry.id   AF-A0A7J4ICS0-F1
#
_cell.length_a   1.000
_cell.length_b   1.000
_cell.length_c   1.000
_cell.angle_alpha   90.00
_cell.angle_beta   90.00
_cell.angle_gamma   90.00
#
_symmetry.space_group_name_H-M   'P 1'
#
loop_
_entity.id
_entity.type
_entity.pdbx_description
1 polymer ?
#
loop_
_entity_poly.entity_id
_entity_poly.type
_entity_poly.pdbx_seq_one_letter_code
_entity_poly.pdbx_strand_id
1 'polypeptide(L)'
;MFDTLYNRWDAGSMLLEITLAIIFAKIFGIAFEKIKQPGVIGEIIAGIVLGPCCLGLLSGSSLSLFDTSVFEFTLDLTSPEFKEIAFIGVVFLLFIVGLETNLGDLKKTRKTGISVGVFGIIIPFLIGCGVGQLFHLSVLQSMAIGTIFLATSTTIAIRILSDMDLLSSRVGLTLRTALVVNDVLAMVFFALVFGVGNSFVLLFQISLFFILTILVGFLFVRYSTSRDTKRHAPVIALTIGLGICFLFAAFAENMGLTAIIGAFIAGVFFKKTPQAGTLAEYIKTIGYAFFVPLFFVWVGASFNFLSLFGSNQLQSLLIFCAVFIVFGMLGNFLGSSIGARISGFKRQEAISVGIGMMPVMGVALIIVSTGIDRGIFGDPGGYLANQLRTATLFLIFTSCLVSPILLKRSMGSPLGKRIGKTKTKLSSYHHPHCPECFSALRLDPVNNRWFCDNCKRYMEIWRKAPLHSTAKTNRHITYIIGVGTILLCGFVIQSSVGMTVIEKLSALIGIFLGTTLAFFTLKLLFSTQKTLG
;
A
#
# COMPACT_ATOMS: atom_id res chain seq x y z
N MET A 1 -25.86 -1.92 -40.54
CA MET A 1 -24.53 -2.47 -40.87
C MET A 1 -23.45 -1.61 -40.21
N PHE A 2 -23.51 -1.47 -38.88
CA PHE A 2 -22.61 -0.65 -38.04
C PHE A 2 -22.64 -1.17 -36.58
N ASP A 3 -22.67 -2.49 -36.39
CA ASP A 3 -22.82 -3.12 -35.05
C ASP A 3 -21.87 -4.32 -34.81
N THR A 4 -20.80 -4.49 -35.59
CA THR A 4 -19.95 -5.71 -35.49
C THR A 4 -18.44 -5.48 -35.36
N LEU A 5 -17.99 -4.27 -34.98
CA LEU A 5 -16.55 -3.99 -34.76
C LEU A 5 -16.22 -3.46 -33.35
N TYR A 6 -17.14 -3.58 -32.40
CA TYR A 6 -16.87 -3.31 -30.99
C TYR A 6 -16.79 -4.62 -30.22
N ASN A 7 -15.73 -4.78 -29.43
CA ASN A 7 -15.53 -5.83 -28.41
C ASN A 7 -15.24 -7.25 -28.90
N ARG A 8 -13.96 -7.52 -29.18
CA ARG A 8 -13.39 -8.80 -28.76
C ARG A 8 -12.22 -8.54 -27.82
N TRP A 9 -12.53 -8.49 -26.53
CA TRP A 9 -11.62 -9.02 -25.52
C TRP A 9 -11.47 -10.53 -25.81
N ASP A 10 -10.61 -10.86 -26.74
CA ASP A 10 -10.18 -12.23 -26.95
C ASP A 10 -9.32 -12.67 -25.77
N ALA A 11 -9.37 -13.95 -25.40
CA ALA A 11 -8.62 -14.44 -24.23
C ALA A 11 -7.10 -14.15 -24.34
N GLY A 12 -6.58 -13.99 -25.57
CA GLY A 12 -5.18 -13.64 -25.83
C GLY A 12 -4.81 -12.24 -25.37
N SER A 13 -5.56 -11.21 -25.79
CA SER A 13 -5.31 -9.81 -25.40
C SER A 13 -5.42 -9.60 -23.88
N MET A 14 -6.45 -10.15 -23.23
CA MET A 14 -6.61 -10.06 -21.78
C MET A 14 -5.40 -10.63 -21.02
N LEU A 15 -4.94 -11.83 -21.39
CA LEU A 15 -3.80 -12.47 -20.73
C LEU A 15 -2.52 -11.68 -20.94
N LEU A 16 -2.35 -11.09 -22.13
CA LEU A 16 -1.21 -10.22 -22.45
C LEU A 16 -1.22 -8.95 -21.59
N GLU A 17 -2.36 -8.26 -21.49
CA GLU A 17 -2.55 -7.06 -20.68
C GLU A 17 -2.25 -7.31 -19.20
N ILE A 18 -2.81 -8.38 -18.63
CA ILE A 18 -2.53 -8.80 -17.25
C ILE A 18 -1.04 -9.09 -17.06
N THR A 19 -0.43 -9.80 -18.01
CA THR A 19 0.99 -10.16 -17.96
C THR A 19 1.87 -8.90 -17.96
N LEU A 20 1.63 -7.98 -18.90
CA LEU A 20 2.38 -6.73 -19.00
C LEU A 20 2.18 -5.86 -17.76
N ALA A 21 0.93 -5.72 -17.30
CA ALA A 21 0.60 -4.98 -16.09
C ALA A 21 1.40 -5.49 -14.88
N ILE A 22 1.43 -6.80 -14.65
CA ILE A 22 2.15 -7.38 -13.51
C ILE A 22 3.67 -7.22 -13.67
N ILE A 23 4.22 -7.52 -14.84
CA ILE A 23 5.67 -7.42 -15.08
C ILE A 23 6.14 -5.98 -14.84
N PHE A 24 5.49 -5.00 -15.46
CA PHE A 24 5.88 -3.60 -15.29
C PHE A 24 5.64 -3.13 -13.86
N ALA A 25 4.49 -3.48 -13.24
CA ALA A 25 4.24 -3.13 -11.84
C ALA A 25 5.35 -3.64 -10.91
N LYS A 26 5.85 -4.86 -11.12
CA LYS A 26 6.94 -5.42 -10.31
C LYS A 26 8.30 -4.77 -10.62
N ILE A 27 8.62 -4.52 -11.88
CA ILE A 27 9.87 -3.84 -12.26
C ILE A 27 9.92 -2.45 -11.64
N PHE A 28 8.89 -1.63 -11.86
CA PHE A 28 8.83 -0.27 -11.34
C PHE A 28 8.66 -0.26 -9.81
N GLY A 29 7.88 -1.18 -9.24
CA GLY A 29 7.74 -1.33 -7.79
C GLY A 29 9.07 -1.61 -7.10
N ILE A 30 9.85 -2.57 -7.61
CA ILE A 30 11.19 -2.88 -7.08
C ILE A 30 12.15 -1.69 -7.29
N ALA A 31 12.07 -1.00 -8.43
CA ALA A 31 12.88 0.18 -8.69
C ALA A 31 12.61 1.29 -7.65
N PHE A 32 11.33 1.54 -7.33
CA PHE A 32 10.93 2.52 -6.32
C PHE A 32 11.33 2.10 -4.90
N GLU A 33 11.21 0.81 -4.57
CA GLU A 33 11.69 0.30 -3.28
C GLU A 33 13.21 0.46 -3.10
N LYS A 34 14.00 0.28 -4.17
CA LYS A 34 15.45 0.50 -4.15
C LYS A 34 15.83 1.95 -3.83
N ILE A 35 15.06 2.93 -4.31
CA ILE A 35 15.25 4.35 -3.98
C ILE A 35 14.56 4.74 -2.65
N LYS A 36 14.17 3.75 -1.83
CA LYS A 36 13.49 3.92 -0.53
C LYS A 36 12.14 4.63 -0.63
N GLN A 37 11.48 4.53 -1.77
CA GLN A 37 10.10 4.98 -1.96
C GLN A 37 9.11 3.80 -1.85
N PRO A 38 7.83 4.07 -1.55
CA PRO A 38 6.79 3.04 -1.56
C PRO A 38 6.63 2.39 -2.95
N GLY A 39 6.61 1.06 -3.02
CA GLY A 39 6.50 0.30 -4.29
C GLY A 39 5.23 0.62 -5.08
N VAL A 40 4.12 0.91 -4.40
CA VAL A 40 2.84 1.33 -4.99
C VAL A 40 3.00 2.50 -5.96
N ILE A 41 3.92 3.43 -5.68
CA ILE A 41 4.20 4.56 -6.58
C ILE A 41 4.76 4.05 -7.92
N GLY A 42 5.65 3.06 -7.89
CA GLY A 42 6.16 2.40 -9.08
C GLY A 42 5.06 1.66 -9.85
N GLU A 43 4.13 1.01 -9.16
CA GLU A 43 2.99 0.30 -9.80
C GLU A 43 2.07 1.29 -10.55
N ILE A 44 1.84 2.48 -9.99
CA ILE A 44 1.10 3.54 -10.67
C ILE A 44 1.86 4.06 -11.91
N ILE A 45 3.18 4.26 -11.79
CA ILE A 45 4.01 4.70 -12.93
C ILE A 45 4.02 3.64 -14.03
N ALA A 46 4.04 2.36 -13.68
CA ALA A 46 3.88 1.28 -14.66
C ALA A 46 2.57 1.44 -15.45
N GLY A 47 1.47 1.76 -14.78
CA GLY A 47 0.20 2.09 -15.43
C GLY A 47 0.29 3.29 -16.36
N ILE A 48 0.94 4.37 -15.93
CA ILE A 48 1.16 5.57 -16.77
C ILE A 48 1.95 5.21 -18.04
N VAL A 49 3.01 4.42 -17.90
CA VAL A 49 3.89 4.01 -19.00
C VAL A 49 3.19 3.04 -19.97
N LEU A 50 2.37 2.13 -19.44
CA LEU A 50 1.57 1.22 -20.25
C LEU A 50 0.29 1.87 -20.79
N GLY A 51 -0.14 2.98 -20.20
CA GLY A 51 -1.37 3.67 -20.56
C GLY A 51 -1.34 4.27 -21.97
N PRO A 52 -2.48 4.84 -22.39
CA PRO A 52 -2.69 5.37 -23.73
C PRO A 52 -1.77 6.53 -24.10
N CYS A 53 -1.02 7.10 -23.15
CA CYS A 53 -0.10 8.22 -23.39
C CYS A 53 1.33 7.77 -23.74
N CYS A 54 1.67 6.49 -23.61
CA CYS A 54 3.02 5.99 -23.81
C CYS A 54 2.98 4.73 -24.69
N LEU A 55 3.10 3.53 -24.11
CA LEU A 55 3.06 2.28 -24.88
C LEU A 55 1.68 2.01 -25.50
N GLY A 56 0.59 2.51 -24.90
CA GLY A 56 -0.75 2.43 -25.48
C GLY A 56 -0.93 3.24 -26.78
N LEU A 57 -0.04 4.19 -27.11
CA LEU A 57 -0.01 4.84 -28.43
C LEU A 57 0.35 3.86 -29.55
N LEU A 58 1.04 2.76 -29.22
CA LEU A 58 1.37 1.69 -30.15
C LEU A 58 0.24 0.67 -30.28
N SER A 59 -0.87 0.81 -29.54
CA SER A 59 -2.04 -0.03 -29.72
C SER A 59 -2.64 0.20 -31.11
N GLY A 60 -2.97 -0.89 -31.81
CA GLY A 60 -3.39 -0.87 -33.21
C GLY A 60 -2.23 -0.91 -34.22
N SER A 61 -0.97 -1.02 -33.78
CA SER A 61 0.14 -1.35 -34.69
C SER A 61 0.12 -2.85 -35.01
N SER A 62 0.03 -3.18 -36.30
CA SER A 62 0.11 -4.56 -36.78
C SER A 62 1.57 -4.95 -37.02
N LEU A 63 1.99 -6.07 -36.44
CA LEU A 63 3.26 -6.68 -36.79
C LEU A 63 3.06 -7.52 -38.05
N SER A 64 3.51 -7.02 -39.20
CA SER A 64 3.54 -7.77 -40.46
C SER A 64 4.87 -8.50 -40.61
N LEU A 65 4.79 -9.82 -40.83
CA LEU A 65 5.91 -10.63 -41.30
C LEU A 65 5.50 -11.20 -42.65
N PHE A 66 6.33 -11.02 -43.68
CA PHE A 66 6.09 -11.52 -45.04
C PHE A 66 4.70 -11.16 -45.61
N ASP A 67 4.29 -9.89 -45.51
CA ASP A 67 2.97 -9.38 -45.97
C ASP A 67 1.73 -10.07 -45.36
N THR A 68 1.93 -10.84 -44.29
CA THR A 68 0.85 -11.37 -43.45
C THR A 68 0.87 -10.69 -42.08
N SER A 69 -0.27 -10.15 -41.66
CA SER A 69 -0.48 -9.63 -40.30
C SER A 69 -0.49 -10.81 -39.32
N VAL A 70 0.60 -10.99 -38.57
CA VAL A 70 0.75 -12.14 -37.66
C VAL A 70 0.17 -11.85 -36.28
N PHE A 71 0.25 -10.59 -35.83
CA PHE A 71 -0.25 -10.18 -34.52
C PHE A 71 -0.74 -8.73 -34.55
N GLU A 72 -1.98 -8.51 -34.14
CA GLU A 72 -2.53 -7.18 -33.90
C GLU A 72 -2.36 -6.88 -32.41
N PHE A 73 -1.47 -5.94 -32.08
CA PHE A 73 -1.23 -5.56 -30.69
C PHE A 73 -2.30 -4.57 -30.25
N THR A 74 -3.32 -5.06 -29.57
CA THR A 74 -4.30 -4.23 -28.85
C THR A 74 -3.99 -4.28 -27.36
N LEU A 75 -3.72 -3.10 -26.79
CA LEU A 75 -3.45 -2.94 -25.36
C LEU A 75 -4.33 -1.82 -24.85
N ASP A 76 -5.41 -2.18 -24.15
CA ASP A 76 -6.33 -1.24 -23.52
C ASP A 76 -6.54 -1.60 -22.04
N LEU A 77 -5.60 -1.14 -21.21
CA LEU A 77 -5.68 -1.24 -19.75
C LEU A 77 -6.78 -0.34 -19.14
N THR A 78 -7.57 0.36 -19.95
CA THR A 78 -8.73 1.16 -19.50
C THR A 78 -10.07 0.55 -19.88
N SER A 79 -10.06 -0.63 -20.51
CA SER A 79 -11.28 -1.36 -20.88
C SER A 79 -12.16 -1.67 -19.64
N PRO A 80 -13.48 -1.81 -19.83
CA PRO A 80 -14.38 -2.15 -18.73
C PRO A 80 -14.04 -3.51 -18.10
N GLU A 81 -13.57 -4.48 -18.88
CA GLU A 81 -13.21 -5.81 -18.40
C GLU A 81 -11.94 -5.77 -17.53
N PHE A 82 -10.90 -5.02 -17.93
CA PHE A 82 -9.70 -4.85 -17.12
C PHE A 82 -10.04 -4.14 -15.81
N LYS A 83 -10.92 -3.14 -15.88
CA LYS A 83 -11.42 -2.41 -14.72
C LYS A 83 -12.10 -3.33 -13.70
N GLU A 84 -12.89 -4.30 -14.14
CA GLU A 84 -13.54 -5.27 -13.24
C GLU A 84 -12.52 -6.16 -12.51
N ILE A 85 -11.48 -6.61 -13.20
CA ILE A 85 -10.39 -7.39 -12.58
C ILE A 85 -9.60 -6.52 -11.60
N ALA A 86 -9.27 -5.30 -12.00
CA ALA A 86 -8.61 -4.30 -11.17
C ALA A 86 -9.44 -3.95 -9.91
N PHE A 87 -10.76 -3.91 -10.01
CA PHE A 87 -11.65 -3.64 -8.89
C PHE A 87 -11.54 -4.68 -7.77
N ILE A 88 -11.34 -5.96 -8.11
CA ILE A 88 -11.04 -7.01 -7.12
C ILE A 88 -9.77 -6.66 -6.34
N GLY A 89 -8.77 -6.05 -6.99
CA GLY A 89 -7.56 -5.53 -6.32
C GLY A 89 -7.87 -4.51 -5.23
N VAL A 90 -8.78 -3.59 -5.46
CA VAL A 90 -9.24 -2.63 -4.45
C VAL A 90 -9.93 -3.32 -3.30
N VAL A 91 -10.84 -4.24 -3.59
CA VAL A 91 -11.56 -5.03 -2.58
C VAL A 91 -10.57 -5.76 -1.66
N PHE A 92 -9.54 -6.41 -2.24
CA PHE A 92 -8.48 -7.07 -1.47
C PHE A 92 -7.66 -6.07 -0.65
N LEU A 93 -7.29 -4.93 -1.24
CA LEU A 93 -6.52 -3.91 -0.56
C LEU A 93 -7.25 -3.43 0.70
N LEU A 94 -8.55 -3.09 0.61
CA LEU A 94 -9.29 -2.63 1.77
C LEU A 94 -9.62 -3.73 2.77
N PHE A 95 -9.77 -4.96 2.32
CA PHE A 95 -9.89 -6.09 3.23
C PHE A 95 -8.61 -6.28 4.06
N ILE A 96 -7.43 -6.18 3.41
CA ILE A 96 -6.13 -6.21 4.10
C ILE A 96 -6.03 -5.05 5.11
N VAL A 97 -6.41 -3.84 4.72
CA VAL A 97 -6.42 -2.67 5.63
C VAL A 97 -7.33 -2.94 6.84
N GLY A 98 -8.52 -3.52 6.64
CA GLY A 98 -9.40 -3.94 7.72
C GLY A 98 -8.76 -4.99 8.65
N LEU A 99 -8.09 -5.99 8.08
CA LEU A 99 -7.37 -7.04 8.84
C LEU A 99 -6.17 -6.50 9.63
N GLU A 100 -5.59 -5.38 9.22
CA GLU A 100 -4.50 -4.70 9.93
C GLU A 100 -5.02 -3.75 11.02
N THR A 101 -6.25 -3.27 10.88
CA THR A 101 -6.89 -2.31 11.78
C THR A 101 -7.19 -2.95 13.14
N ASN A 102 -6.29 -2.73 14.11
CA ASN A 102 -6.43 -3.27 15.45
C ASN A 102 -7.10 -2.27 16.41
N LEU A 103 -8.41 -2.42 16.62
CA LEU A 103 -9.17 -1.63 17.60
C LEU A 103 -8.68 -1.82 19.06
N GLY A 104 -7.92 -2.87 19.34
CA GLY A 104 -7.31 -3.11 20.65
C GLY A 104 -6.17 -2.15 21.00
N ASP A 105 -5.54 -1.52 20.00
CA ASP A 105 -4.43 -0.58 20.20
C ASP A 105 -4.88 0.73 20.92
N LEU A 106 -6.19 0.97 20.99
CA LEU A 106 -6.83 2.12 21.65
C LEU A 106 -6.68 2.17 23.18
N LYS A 107 -5.93 1.26 23.83
CA LYS A 107 -5.92 1.13 25.30
C LYS A 107 -4.90 2.02 26.01
N LYS A 108 -3.71 2.27 25.44
CA LYS A 108 -2.62 2.99 26.14
C LYS A 108 -2.64 4.52 25.93
N THR A 109 -3.00 5.00 24.75
CA THR A 109 -3.04 6.43 24.37
C THR A 109 -4.45 6.87 23.96
N ARG A 110 -5.49 6.28 24.57
CA ARG A 110 -6.90 6.41 24.14
C ARG A 110 -7.32 7.86 23.91
N LYS A 111 -7.18 8.71 24.94
CA LYS A 111 -7.67 10.10 24.88
C LYS A 111 -6.91 10.93 23.83
N THR A 112 -5.59 10.81 23.81
CA THR A 112 -4.73 11.60 22.92
C THR A 112 -4.83 11.13 21.47
N GLY A 113 -4.85 9.82 21.24
CA GLY A 113 -4.98 9.23 19.91
C GLY A 113 -6.34 9.51 19.27
N ILE A 114 -7.42 9.40 20.04
CA ILE A 114 -8.76 9.75 19.57
C ILE A 114 -8.84 11.24 19.23
N SER A 115 -8.31 12.12 20.09
CA SER A 115 -8.29 13.56 19.79
C SER A 115 -7.55 13.85 18.49
N VAL A 116 -6.34 13.32 18.31
CA VAL A 116 -5.57 13.48 17.06
C VAL A 116 -6.36 12.94 15.87
N GLY A 117 -6.95 11.74 15.97
CA GLY A 117 -7.72 11.15 14.88
C GLY A 117 -8.98 11.97 14.52
N VAL A 118 -9.71 12.49 15.51
CA VAL A 118 -10.93 13.30 15.25
C VAL A 118 -10.57 14.63 14.59
N PHE A 119 -9.60 15.37 15.13
CA PHE A 119 -9.15 16.62 14.50
C PHE A 119 -8.45 16.38 13.16
N GLY A 120 -7.75 15.27 13.01
CA GLY A 120 -7.15 14.77 11.77
C GLY A 120 -8.16 14.34 10.71
N ILE A 121 -9.46 14.30 11.03
CA ILE A 121 -10.54 14.11 10.06
C ILE A 121 -11.28 15.42 9.81
N ILE A 122 -11.77 16.07 10.87
CA ILE A 122 -12.66 17.24 10.74
C ILE A 122 -11.95 18.39 10.02
N ILE A 123 -10.71 18.70 10.39
CA ILE A 123 -9.98 19.85 9.82
C ILE A 123 -9.62 19.63 8.35
N PRO A 124 -8.97 18.51 7.93
CA PRO A 124 -8.69 18.29 6.51
C PRO A 124 -9.96 18.16 5.67
N PHE A 125 -11.05 17.57 6.20
CA PHE A 125 -12.33 17.52 5.49
C PHE A 125 -12.86 18.92 5.17
N LEU A 126 -12.93 19.79 6.18
CA LEU A 126 -13.41 21.16 6.00
C LEU A 126 -12.51 21.97 5.07
N ILE A 127 -11.19 21.78 5.16
CA ILE A 127 -10.23 22.43 4.24
C ILE A 127 -10.45 21.94 2.80
N GLY A 128 -10.64 20.63 2.59
CA GLY A 128 -10.93 20.09 1.25
C GLY A 128 -12.26 20.58 0.69
N CYS A 129 -13.31 20.68 1.52
CA CYS A 129 -14.56 21.33 1.15
C CYS A 129 -14.33 22.79 0.75
N GLY A 130 -13.52 23.53 1.51
CA GLY A 130 -13.14 24.90 1.21
C GLY A 130 -12.38 25.03 -0.12
N VAL A 131 -11.46 24.11 -0.41
CA VAL A 131 -10.78 24.03 -1.71
C VAL A 131 -11.80 23.81 -2.84
N GLY A 132 -12.74 22.88 -2.67
CA GLY A 132 -13.79 22.65 -3.67
C GLY A 132 -14.64 23.91 -3.94
N GLN A 133 -15.05 24.61 -2.88
CA GLN A 133 -15.82 25.85 -3.00
C GLN A 133 -15.00 26.99 -3.63
N LEU A 134 -13.69 27.07 -3.36
CA LEU A 134 -12.79 28.04 -3.97
C LEU A 134 -12.71 27.89 -5.49
N PHE A 135 -12.88 26.67 -6.01
CA PHE A 135 -12.95 26.38 -7.43
C PHE A 135 -14.40 26.29 -7.97
N HIS A 136 -15.38 26.84 -7.24
CA HIS A 136 -16.79 26.88 -7.61
C HIS A 136 -17.42 25.51 -7.89
N LEU A 137 -16.93 24.47 -7.22
CA LEU A 137 -17.48 23.12 -7.34
C LEU A 137 -18.77 22.98 -6.55
N SER A 138 -19.60 22.01 -6.93
CA SER A 138 -20.83 21.72 -6.19
C SER A 138 -20.52 21.30 -4.75
N VAL A 139 -21.51 21.40 -3.86
CA VAL A 139 -21.35 20.98 -2.46
C VAL A 139 -20.92 19.52 -2.37
N LEU A 140 -21.51 18.64 -3.18
CA LEU A 140 -21.17 17.21 -3.23
C LEU A 140 -19.73 16.99 -3.72
N GLN A 141 -19.31 17.69 -4.78
CA GLN A 141 -17.93 17.62 -5.28
C GLN A 141 -16.92 18.13 -4.24
N SER A 142 -17.29 19.17 -3.50
CA SER A 142 -16.47 19.74 -2.43
C SER A 142 -16.32 18.77 -1.25
N MET A 143 -17.42 18.12 -0.84
CA MET A 143 -17.39 17.05 0.16
C MET A 143 -16.57 15.84 -0.30
N ALA A 144 -16.62 15.50 -1.58
CA ALA A 144 -15.80 14.44 -2.17
C ALA A 144 -14.31 14.80 -2.10
N ILE A 145 -13.92 16.05 -2.39
CA ILE A 145 -12.53 16.54 -2.18
C ILE A 145 -12.14 16.49 -0.70
N GLY A 146 -13.03 16.94 0.19
CA GLY A 146 -12.85 16.80 1.64
C GLY A 146 -12.54 15.37 2.04
N THR A 147 -13.23 14.39 1.46
CA THR A 147 -13.03 12.97 1.73
C THR A 147 -11.70 12.46 1.19
N ILE A 148 -11.25 12.91 0.02
CA ILE A 148 -9.92 12.58 -0.52
C ILE A 148 -8.82 12.99 0.48
N PHE A 149 -8.95 14.15 1.11
CA PHE A 149 -7.97 14.64 2.08
C PHE A 149 -7.90 13.81 3.37
N LEU A 150 -8.88 12.94 3.65
CA LEU A 150 -8.88 12.06 4.82
C LEU A 150 -7.99 10.82 4.67
N ALA A 151 -7.53 10.53 3.45
CA ALA A 151 -6.89 9.29 3.06
C ALA A 151 -5.40 9.18 3.48
N THR A 152 -5.17 9.26 4.79
CA THR A 152 -3.84 9.13 5.40
C THR A 152 -3.30 7.70 5.30
N SER A 153 -1.98 7.55 5.13
CA SER A 153 -1.31 6.26 5.02
C SER A 153 -0.69 5.78 6.33
N THR A 154 -1.31 4.76 6.92
CA THR A 154 -0.81 4.05 8.11
C THR A 154 0.56 3.41 7.89
N THR A 155 0.77 2.78 6.73
CA THR A 155 1.98 2.03 6.40
C THR A 155 3.22 2.92 6.35
N ILE A 156 3.14 4.09 5.70
CA ILE A 156 4.29 4.99 5.55
C ILE A 156 4.69 5.58 6.90
N ALA A 157 3.71 6.07 7.67
CA ALA A 157 3.96 6.67 8.98
C ALA A 157 4.64 5.68 9.94
N ILE A 158 4.13 4.44 10.02
CA ILE A 158 4.70 3.39 10.86
C ILE A 158 6.10 3.00 10.36
N ARG A 159 6.31 2.87 9.04
CA ARG A 159 7.63 2.55 8.48
C ARG A 159 8.67 3.60 8.83
N ILE A 160 8.35 4.90 8.67
CA ILE A 160 9.29 5.97 9.01
C ILE A 160 9.65 5.95 10.51
N LEU A 161 8.67 5.74 11.39
CA LEU A 161 8.90 5.61 12.82
C LEU A 161 9.73 4.38 13.17
N SER A 162 9.49 3.26 12.48
CA SER A 162 10.26 2.03 12.64
C SER A 162 11.72 2.23 12.23
N ASP A 163 11.95 2.86 11.08
CA ASP A 163 13.30 3.18 10.57
C ASP A 163 14.08 4.12 11.50
N MET A 164 13.39 4.84 12.38
CA MET A 164 13.99 5.72 13.39
C MET A 164 14.05 5.09 14.80
N ASP A 165 13.59 3.85 14.98
CA ASP A 165 13.42 3.20 16.30
C ASP A 165 12.51 3.98 17.28
N LEU A 166 11.56 4.75 16.76
CA LEU A 166 10.67 5.64 17.55
C LEU A 166 9.22 5.14 17.64
N LEU A 167 8.94 3.90 17.26
CA LEU A 167 7.61 3.27 17.37
C LEU A 167 7.07 3.21 18.80
N SER A 168 7.95 2.97 19.78
CA SER A 168 7.60 2.89 21.21
C SER A 168 7.56 4.26 21.91
N SER A 169 7.92 5.33 21.20
CA SER A 169 7.86 6.69 21.73
C SER A 169 6.40 7.15 21.94
N ARG A 170 6.20 8.19 22.74
CA ARG A 170 4.87 8.80 22.93
C ARG A 170 4.24 9.23 21.60
N VAL A 171 5.03 9.81 20.70
CA VAL A 171 4.60 10.20 19.34
C VAL A 171 4.22 8.97 18.52
N GLY A 172 5.04 7.92 18.55
CA GLY A 172 4.79 6.68 17.79
C GLY A 172 3.53 5.94 18.25
N LEU A 173 3.33 5.80 19.56
CA LEU A 173 2.10 5.20 20.13
C LEU A 173 0.85 6.02 19.81
N THR A 174 0.93 7.35 19.90
CA THR A 174 -0.20 8.23 19.55
C THR A 174 -0.52 8.17 18.06
N LEU A 175 0.49 8.22 17.18
CA LEU A 175 0.29 8.07 15.73
C LEU A 175 -0.37 6.72 15.39
N ARG A 176 0.13 5.61 15.95
CA ARG A 176 -0.47 4.28 15.76
C ARG A 176 -1.94 4.27 16.14
N THR A 177 -2.31 4.86 17.27
CA THR A 177 -3.72 4.93 17.68
C THR A 177 -4.56 5.89 16.83
N ALA A 178 -4.00 7.03 16.42
CA ALA A 178 -4.69 8.02 15.61
C ALA A 178 -4.96 7.50 14.20
N LEU A 179 -4.01 6.78 13.60
CA LEU A 179 -4.15 6.13 12.30
C LEU A 179 -5.31 5.12 12.28
N VAL A 180 -5.44 4.28 13.31
CA VAL A 180 -6.56 3.34 13.43
C VAL A 180 -7.90 4.09 13.51
N VAL A 181 -7.97 5.18 14.27
CA VAL A 181 -9.18 6.02 14.37
C VAL A 181 -9.48 6.69 13.02
N ASN A 182 -8.45 7.18 12.33
CA ASN A 182 -8.54 7.80 11.03
C ASN A 182 -9.10 6.82 9.98
N ASP A 183 -8.56 5.60 9.90
CA ASP A 183 -8.99 4.59 8.92
C ASP A 183 -10.48 4.24 9.09
N VAL A 184 -10.96 4.13 10.33
CA VAL A 184 -12.38 3.89 10.63
C VAL A 184 -13.25 5.10 10.29
N LEU A 185 -12.87 6.30 10.75
CA LEU A 185 -13.67 7.51 10.53
C LEU A 185 -13.69 7.94 9.06
N ALA A 186 -12.56 7.84 8.35
CA ALA A 186 -12.47 8.14 6.93
C ALA A 186 -13.42 7.25 6.12
N MET A 187 -13.58 5.97 6.48
CA MET A 187 -14.54 5.07 5.85
C MET A 187 -16.00 5.46 6.13
N VAL A 188 -16.30 6.00 7.32
CA VAL A 188 -17.63 6.55 7.61
C VAL A 188 -17.93 7.78 6.77
N PHE A 189 -16.97 8.70 6.61
CA PHE A 189 -17.11 9.85 5.73
C PHE A 189 -17.24 9.43 4.26
N PHE A 190 -16.46 8.44 3.83
CA PHE A 190 -16.56 7.85 2.50
C PHE A 190 -17.96 7.25 2.25
N ALA A 191 -18.53 6.53 3.22
CA ALA A 191 -19.90 6.04 3.15
C ALA A 191 -20.93 7.17 2.99
N LEU A 192 -20.79 8.24 3.78
CA LEU A 192 -21.74 9.36 3.81
C LEU A 192 -21.71 10.19 2.52
N VAL A 193 -20.53 10.41 1.95
CA VAL A 193 -20.36 11.28 0.78
C VAL A 193 -20.65 10.56 -0.52
N PHE A 194 -20.26 9.29 -0.62
CA PHE A 194 -20.40 8.54 -1.86
C PHE A 194 -21.66 7.69 -1.91
N GLY A 195 -22.34 7.48 -0.79
CA GLY A 195 -23.58 6.70 -0.74
C GLY A 195 -24.70 7.23 -1.64
N VAL A 196 -25.48 6.33 -2.22
CA VAL A 196 -26.57 6.66 -3.16
C VAL A 196 -27.91 6.63 -2.45
N GLY A 197 -28.70 7.70 -2.57
CA GLY A 197 -30.07 7.79 -2.06
C GLY A 197 -30.40 9.14 -1.44
N ASN A 198 -31.69 9.38 -1.16
CA ASN A 198 -32.13 10.56 -0.40
C ASN A 198 -31.50 10.56 1.00
N SER A 199 -31.19 11.73 1.57
CA SER A 199 -30.43 11.84 2.84
C SER A 199 -30.99 10.97 3.99
N PHE A 200 -32.31 10.87 4.14
CA PHE A 200 -32.94 10.02 5.15
C PHE A 200 -32.83 8.52 4.85
N VAL A 201 -33.01 8.13 3.58
CA VAL A 201 -32.88 6.74 3.13
C VAL A 201 -31.43 6.28 3.25
N LEU A 202 -30.48 7.14 2.88
CA LEU A 202 -29.06 6.88 2.98
C LEU A 202 -28.62 6.71 4.44
N LEU A 203 -29.04 7.59 5.35
CA LEU A 203 -28.74 7.45 6.77
C LEU A 203 -29.34 6.16 7.35
N PHE A 204 -30.55 5.80 6.93
CA PHE A 204 -31.17 4.54 7.33
C PHE A 204 -30.41 3.33 6.78
N GLN A 205 -30.05 3.32 5.50
CA GLN A 205 -29.26 2.26 4.86
C GLN A 205 -27.88 2.11 5.50
N ILE A 206 -27.18 3.21 5.77
CA ILE A 206 -25.90 3.22 6.48
C ILE A 206 -26.07 2.61 7.87
N SER A 207 -27.05 3.10 8.64
CA SER A 207 -27.29 2.62 10.00
C SER A 207 -27.63 1.13 10.01
N LEU A 208 -28.55 0.70 9.14
CA LEU A 208 -28.97 -0.69 8.98
C LEU A 208 -27.80 -1.57 8.55
N PHE A 209 -26.99 -1.13 7.58
CA PHE A 209 -25.79 -1.82 7.15
C PHE A 209 -24.81 -1.98 8.32
N PHE A 210 -24.43 -0.92 9.03
CA PHE A 210 -23.53 -1.04 10.18
C PHE A 210 -24.12 -1.93 11.29
N ILE A 211 -25.41 -1.82 11.61
CA ILE A 211 -26.08 -2.66 12.62
C ILE A 211 -26.03 -4.13 12.23
N LEU A 212 -26.47 -4.48 11.01
CA LEU A 212 -26.47 -5.86 10.53
C LEU A 212 -25.06 -6.42 10.44
N THR A 213 -24.11 -5.62 9.94
CA THR A 213 -22.73 -6.06 9.76
C THR A 213 -22.03 -6.25 11.10
N ILE A 214 -22.34 -5.41 12.11
CA ILE A 214 -21.91 -5.59 13.51
C ILE A 214 -22.55 -6.84 14.13
N LEU A 215 -23.84 -7.07 13.91
CA LEU A 215 -24.54 -8.25 14.44
C LEU A 215 -23.94 -9.55 13.87
N VAL A 216 -23.85 -9.64 12.54
CA VAL A 216 -23.27 -10.78 11.83
C VAL A 216 -21.79 -10.95 12.19
N GLY A 217 -21.02 -9.86 12.20
CA GLY A 217 -19.61 -9.87 12.57
C GLY A 217 -19.38 -10.31 14.01
N PHE A 218 -20.22 -9.90 14.95
CA PHE A 218 -20.13 -10.34 16.35
C PHE A 218 -20.50 -11.81 16.53
N LEU A 219 -21.57 -12.27 15.89
CA LEU A 219 -21.96 -13.69 15.88
C LEU A 219 -20.84 -14.55 15.29
N PHE A 220 -20.25 -14.11 14.18
CA PHE A 220 -19.13 -14.77 13.51
C PHE A 220 -17.90 -14.86 14.42
N VAL A 221 -17.47 -13.75 15.02
CA VAL A 221 -16.32 -13.72 15.94
C VAL A 221 -16.56 -14.63 17.16
N ARG A 222 -17.76 -14.59 17.74
CA ARG A 222 -18.13 -15.44 18.88
C ARG A 222 -18.10 -16.93 18.52
N TYR A 223 -18.67 -17.30 17.38
CA TYR A 223 -18.66 -18.68 16.88
C TYR A 223 -17.24 -19.17 16.58
N SER A 224 -16.42 -18.32 15.94
CA SER A 224 -15.04 -18.65 15.59
C SER A 224 -14.13 -18.75 16.81
N THR A 225 -14.39 -17.99 17.88
CA THR A 225 -13.56 -17.98 19.10
C THR A 225 -13.97 -19.07 20.09
N SER A 226 -15.24 -19.52 20.10
CA SER A 226 -15.71 -20.55 21.04
C SER A 226 -15.26 -21.96 20.68
N ARG A 227 -14.87 -22.21 19.42
CA ARG A 227 -14.31 -23.48 19.00
C ARG A 227 -12.79 -23.39 18.99
N ASP A 228 -12.17 -24.26 19.78
CA ASP A 228 -10.72 -24.42 19.92
C ASP A 228 -10.14 -24.99 18.60
N THR A 229 -10.12 -24.15 17.58
CA THR A 229 -9.86 -24.51 16.18
C THR A 229 -8.36 -24.45 15.90
N LYS A 230 -7.57 -25.12 16.74
CA LYS A 230 -6.13 -25.38 16.50
C LYS A 230 -5.89 -26.30 15.28
N ARG A 231 -6.95 -26.74 14.60
CA ARG A 231 -6.92 -27.77 13.53
C ARG A 231 -7.63 -27.36 12.22
N HIS A 232 -7.76 -26.06 11.92
CA HIS A 232 -8.29 -25.68 10.60
C HIS A 232 -7.14 -25.59 9.59
N ALA A 233 -7.29 -26.28 8.47
CA ALA A 233 -6.37 -26.16 7.34
C ALA A 233 -6.34 -24.69 6.89
N PRO A 234 -5.15 -24.10 6.67
CA PRO A 234 -5.01 -22.68 6.33
C PRO A 234 -5.84 -22.27 5.10
N VAL A 235 -6.05 -23.19 4.16
CA VAL A 235 -6.87 -23.00 2.97
C VAL A 235 -8.34 -22.74 3.30
N ILE A 236 -8.91 -23.43 4.30
CA ILE A 236 -10.33 -23.26 4.67
C ILE A 236 -10.56 -21.86 5.25
N ALA A 237 -9.65 -21.38 6.10
CA ALA A 237 -9.73 -20.03 6.66
C ALA A 237 -9.65 -18.96 5.57
N LEU A 238 -8.82 -19.18 4.55
CA LEU A 238 -8.71 -18.32 3.37
C LEU A 238 -10.01 -18.27 2.59
N THR A 239 -10.57 -19.43 2.22
CA THR A 239 -11.82 -19.50 1.44
C THR A 239 -12.99 -18.87 2.18
N ILE A 240 -13.12 -19.11 3.49
CA ILE A 240 -14.16 -18.47 4.32
C ILE A 240 -13.91 -16.96 4.40
N GLY A 241 -12.66 -16.54 4.59
CA GLY A 241 -12.27 -15.13 4.61
C GLY A 241 -12.66 -14.37 3.34
N LEU A 242 -12.33 -14.93 2.18
CA LEU A 242 -12.71 -14.35 0.89
C LEU A 242 -14.22 -14.40 0.66
N GLY A 243 -14.88 -15.51 0.98
CA GLY A 243 -16.33 -15.63 0.84
C GLY A 243 -17.08 -14.57 1.65
N ILE A 244 -16.68 -14.33 2.90
CA ILE A 244 -17.27 -13.29 3.74
C ILE A 244 -16.90 -11.88 3.25
N CYS A 245 -15.65 -11.67 2.81
CA CYS A 245 -15.23 -10.39 2.22
C CYS A 245 -16.13 -10.01 1.04
N PHE A 246 -16.32 -10.92 0.08
CA PHE A 246 -17.18 -10.68 -1.08
C PHE A 246 -18.66 -10.57 -0.73
N LEU A 247 -19.14 -11.37 0.23
CA LEU A 247 -20.52 -11.27 0.70
C LEU A 247 -20.80 -9.87 1.30
N PHE A 248 -19.89 -9.36 2.13
CA PHE A 248 -20.04 -8.04 2.73
C PHE A 248 -19.89 -6.92 1.68
N ALA A 249 -18.98 -7.08 0.73
CA ALA A 249 -18.81 -6.16 -0.38
C ALA A 249 -20.08 -6.07 -1.24
N ALA A 250 -20.65 -7.21 -1.64
CA ALA A 250 -21.91 -7.27 -2.38
C ALA A 250 -23.09 -6.71 -1.58
N PHE A 251 -23.16 -7.02 -0.28
CA PHE A 251 -24.19 -6.48 0.60
C PHE A 251 -24.11 -4.95 0.73
N ALA A 252 -22.90 -4.39 0.82
CA ALA A 252 -22.70 -2.94 0.85
C ALA A 252 -23.19 -2.27 -0.44
N GLU A 253 -22.85 -2.81 -1.61
CA GLU A 253 -23.28 -2.25 -2.91
C GLU A 253 -24.81 -2.26 -3.04
N ASN A 254 -25.46 -3.37 -2.65
CA ASN A 254 -26.91 -3.48 -2.67
C ASN A 254 -27.62 -2.52 -1.69
N MET A 255 -26.93 -2.05 -0.65
CA MET A 255 -27.42 -1.06 0.31
C MET A 255 -27.13 0.39 -0.13
N GLY A 256 -26.65 0.62 -1.36
CA GLY A 256 -26.30 1.96 -1.87
C GLY A 256 -24.94 2.47 -1.41
N LEU A 257 -24.18 1.68 -0.66
CA LEU A 257 -22.79 1.95 -0.27
C LEU A 257 -21.84 1.42 -1.33
N THR A 258 -20.54 1.61 -1.13
CA THR A 258 -19.52 1.06 -2.04
C THR A 258 -19.07 -0.29 -1.51
N ALA A 259 -18.82 -1.25 -2.41
CA ALA A 259 -18.37 -2.60 -2.06
C ALA A 259 -17.07 -2.60 -1.23
N ILE A 260 -16.27 -1.56 -1.45
CA ILE A 260 -15.01 -1.24 -0.77
C ILE A 260 -15.21 -1.11 0.76
N ILE A 261 -16.31 -0.48 1.19
CA ILE A 261 -16.66 -0.33 2.62
C ILE A 261 -16.98 -1.70 3.23
N GLY A 262 -17.74 -2.53 2.50
CA GLY A 262 -18.05 -3.90 2.92
C GLY A 262 -16.79 -4.75 3.12
N ALA A 263 -15.85 -4.67 2.18
CA ALA A 263 -14.56 -5.36 2.27
C ALA A 263 -13.74 -4.92 3.48
N PHE A 264 -13.63 -3.61 3.73
CA PHE A 264 -12.94 -3.07 4.89
C PHE A 264 -13.55 -3.58 6.21
N ILE A 265 -14.87 -3.51 6.34
CA ILE A 265 -15.57 -3.93 7.55
C ILE A 265 -15.42 -5.43 7.81
N ALA A 266 -15.49 -6.26 6.76
CA ALA A 266 -15.19 -7.68 6.88
C ALA A 266 -13.80 -7.91 7.52
N GLY A 267 -12.79 -7.15 7.09
CA GLY A 267 -11.43 -7.24 7.61
C GLY A 267 -11.35 -6.88 9.10
N VAL A 268 -12.03 -5.80 9.51
CA VAL A 268 -12.08 -5.37 10.92
C VAL A 268 -12.70 -6.44 11.82
N PHE A 269 -13.70 -7.17 11.34
CA PHE A 269 -14.27 -8.30 12.09
C PHE A 269 -13.32 -9.49 12.17
N PHE A 270 -12.73 -9.88 11.05
CA PHE A 270 -11.76 -10.98 11.03
C PHE A 270 -10.55 -10.71 11.91
N LYS A 271 -10.12 -9.45 12.08
CA LYS A 271 -9.02 -9.11 12.99
C LYS A 271 -9.23 -9.60 14.43
N LYS A 272 -10.48 -9.81 14.87
CA LYS A 272 -10.78 -10.31 16.21
C LYS A 272 -10.78 -11.84 16.33
N THR A 273 -10.65 -12.58 15.22
CA THR A 273 -10.59 -14.05 15.25
C THR A 273 -9.16 -14.54 15.45
N PRO A 274 -8.95 -15.74 16.02
CA PRO A 274 -7.62 -16.28 16.22
C PRO A 274 -6.86 -16.55 14.91
N GLN A 275 -7.57 -16.72 13.79
CA GLN A 275 -7.00 -16.96 12.46
C GLN A 275 -6.58 -15.68 11.71
N ALA A 276 -6.82 -14.50 12.28
CA ALA A 276 -6.57 -13.21 11.64
C ALA A 276 -5.17 -13.05 11.05
N GLY A 277 -4.14 -13.47 11.80
CA GLY A 277 -2.74 -13.34 11.39
C GLY A 277 -2.43 -14.18 10.15
N THR A 278 -2.76 -15.46 10.20
CA THR A 278 -2.59 -16.39 9.09
C THR A 278 -3.39 -15.98 7.86
N LEU A 279 -4.65 -15.58 8.04
CA LEU A 279 -5.49 -15.09 6.95
C LEU A 279 -4.89 -13.84 6.28
N ALA A 280 -4.40 -12.89 7.08
CA ALA A 280 -3.77 -11.68 6.57
C ALA A 280 -2.51 -11.99 5.74
N GLU A 281 -1.67 -12.95 6.14
CA GLU A 281 -0.48 -13.33 5.36
C GLU A 281 -0.83 -13.92 4.00
N TYR A 282 -1.81 -14.83 3.93
CA TYR A 282 -2.23 -15.40 2.65
C TYR A 282 -2.87 -14.38 1.72
N ILE A 283 -3.77 -13.54 2.24
CA ILE A 283 -4.45 -12.52 1.44
C ILE A 283 -3.46 -11.46 0.97
N LYS A 284 -2.50 -11.06 1.81
CA LYS A 284 -1.40 -10.18 1.37
C LYS A 284 -0.59 -10.82 0.25
N THR A 285 -0.29 -12.12 0.36
CA THR A 285 0.46 -12.84 -0.67
C THR A 285 -0.27 -12.79 -2.00
N ILE A 286 -1.57 -13.15 -2.04
CA ILE A 286 -2.36 -13.17 -3.28
C ILE A 286 -2.64 -11.74 -3.78
N GLY A 287 -3.06 -10.85 -2.87
CA GLY A 287 -3.41 -9.48 -3.17
C GLY A 287 -2.23 -8.69 -3.73
N TYR A 288 -1.12 -8.60 -3.00
CA TYR A 288 0.06 -7.85 -3.45
C TYR A 288 0.84 -8.55 -4.56
N ALA A 289 0.71 -9.87 -4.76
CA ALA A 289 1.34 -10.53 -5.91
C ALA A 289 0.60 -10.25 -7.22
N PHE A 290 -0.73 -10.19 -7.19
CA PHE A 290 -1.56 -10.20 -8.41
C PHE A 290 -2.56 -9.03 -8.46
N PHE A 291 -3.60 -9.05 -7.63
CA PHE A 291 -4.76 -8.16 -7.82
C PHE A 291 -4.49 -6.67 -7.50
N VAL A 292 -3.78 -6.38 -6.40
CA VAL A 292 -3.50 -5.01 -5.97
C VAL A 292 -2.61 -4.26 -6.99
N PRO A 293 -1.54 -4.86 -7.54
CA PRO A 293 -0.79 -4.25 -8.65
C PRO A 293 -1.65 -3.92 -9.87
N LEU A 294 -2.57 -4.81 -10.28
CA LEU A 294 -3.46 -4.55 -11.41
C LEU A 294 -4.34 -3.33 -11.18
N PHE A 295 -4.84 -3.14 -9.94
CA PHE A 295 -5.56 -1.93 -9.58
C PHE A 295 -4.71 -0.67 -9.77
N PHE A 296 -3.50 -0.63 -9.22
CA PHE A 296 -2.66 0.56 -9.32
C PHE A 296 -2.20 0.84 -10.76
N VAL A 297 -1.98 -0.21 -11.56
CA VAL A 297 -1.73 -0.08 -12.99
C VAL A 297 -2.95 0.49 -13.71
N TRP A 298 -4.16 -0.02 -13.46
CA TRP A 298 -5.39 0.53 -14.04
C TRP A 298 -5.57 2.03 -13.72
N VAL A 299 -5.35 2.41 -12.46
CA VAL A 299 -5.42 3.83 -12.04
C VAL A 299 -4.38 4.68 -12.78
N GLY A 300 -3.15 4.17 -12.93
CA GLY A 300 -2.10 4.83 -13.69
C GLY A 300 -2.40 4.92 -15.18
N ALA A 301 -2.96 3.87 -15.79
CA ALA A 301 -3.34 3.83 -17.20
C ALA A 301 -4.55 4.73 -17.51
N SER A 302 -5.45 4.90 -16.54
CA SER A 302 -6.55 5.87 -16.61
C SER A 302 -6.06 7.33 -16.59
N PHE A 303 -4.77 7.56 -16.49
CA PHE A 303 -4.18 8.88 -16.52
C PHE A 303 -3.93 9.36 -17.96
N ASN A 304 -4.56 10.46 -18.34
CA ASN A 304 -4.42 11.02 -19.68
C ASN A 304 -3.59 12.33 -19.65
N PHE A 305 -2.33 12.25 -20.05
CA PHE A 305 -1.44 13.43 -20.21
C PHE A 305 -1.83 14.29 -21.41
N LEU A 306 -2.35 13.70 -22.48
CA LEU A 306 -2.68 14.43 -23.72
C LEU A 306 -3.80 15.45 -23.51
N SER A 307 -4.81 15.12 -22.70
CA SER A 307 -5.89 16.06 -22.36
C SER A 307 -5.42 17.27 -21.54
N LEU A 308 -4.31 17.12 -20.80
CA LEU A 308 -3.73 18.18 -19.97
C LEU A 308 -2.92 19.17 -20.82
N PHE A 309 -2.10 18.68 -21.76
CA PHE A 309 -1.23 19.53 -22.58
C PHE A 309 -1.92 20.17 -23.79
N GLY A 310 -3.00 19.57 -24.30
CA GLY A 310 -3.73 20.10 -25.46
C GLY A 310 -4.60 21.33 -25.17
N SER A 311 -4.78 21.70 -23.89
CA SER A 311 -5.66 22.80 -23.49
C SER A 311 -4.88 24.06 -23.15
N ASN A 312 -5.37 25.23 -23.59
CA ASN A 312 -4.92 26.57 -23.16
C ASN A 312 -5.15 26.83 -21.64
N GLN A 313 -5.42 25.78 -20.86
CA GLN A 313 -5.77 25.80 -19.45
C GLN A 313 -4.68 25.19 -18.54
N LEU A 314 -3.49 24.90 -19.08
CA LEU A 314 -2.34 24.42 -18.29
C LEU A 314 -2.07 25.26 -17.04
N GLN A 315 -2.20 26.60 -17.13
CA GLN A 315 -2.01 27.48 -16.00
C GLN A 315 -3.05 27.26 -14.89
N SER A 316 -4.34 27.12 -15.22
CA SER A 316 -5.39 26.89 -14.22
C SER A 316 -5.25 25.51 -13.58
N LEU A 317 -4.82 24.51 -14.35
CA LEU A 317 -4.52 23.18 -13.84
C LEU A 317 -3.38 23.16 -12.84
N LEU A 318 -2.27 23.86 -13.15
CA LEU A 318 -1.13 23.96 -12.25
C LEU A 318 -1.48 24.68 -10.95
N ILE A 319 -2.27 25.76 -11.03
CA ILE A 319 -2.78 26.47 -9.84
C ILE A 319 -3.66 25.53 -9.01
N PHE A 320 -4.60 24.83 -9.64
CA PHE A 320 -5.44 23.86 -8.94
C PHE A 320 -4.62 22.77 -8.25
N CYS A 321 -3.67 22.15 -8.95
CA CYS A 321 -2.82 21.11 -8.37
C CYS A 321 -1.98 21.65 -7.22
N ALA A 322 -1.39 22.84 -7.36
CA ALA A 322 -0.61 23.46 -6.30
C ALA A 322 -1.44 23.73 -5.05
N VAL A 323 -2.63 24.32 -5.21
CA VAL A 323 -3.58 24.57 -4.11
C VAL A 323 -4.01 23.23 -3.47
N PHE A 324 -4.42 22.26 -4.29
CA PHE A 324 -4.86 20.95 -3.83
C PHE A 324 -3.79 20.23 -2.99
N ILE A 325 -2.53 20.22 -3.46
CA ILE A 325 -1.41 19.58 -2.77
C ILE A 325 -1.10 20.30 -1.45
N VAL A 326 -0.96 21.63 -1.50
CA VAL A 326 -0.61 22.44 -0.33
C VAL A 326 -1.67 22.30 0.76
N PHE A 327 -2.95 22.47 0.42
CA PHE A 327 -4.04 22.37 1.39
C PHE A 327 -4.32 20.93 1.83
N GLY A 328 -4.14 19.93 0.95
CA GLY A 328 -4.25 18.52 1.34
C GLY A 328 -3.21 18.11 2.38
N MET A 329 -1.97 18.55 2.21
CA MET A 329 -0.89 18.32 3.17
C MET A 329 -1.06 19.16 4.45
N LEU A 330 -1.39 20.45 4.30
CA LEU A 330 -1.58 21.36 5.44
C LEU A 330 -2.77 20.97 6.29
N GLY A 331 -3.88 20.50 5.70
CA GLY A 331 -5.06 20.10 6.46
C GLY A 331 -4.79 18.94 7.40
N ASN A 332 -4.12 17.90 6.91
CA ASN A 332 -3.72 16.75 7.72
C ASN A 332 -2.69 17.13 8.80
N PHE A 333 -1.71 17.96 8.43
CA PHE A 333 -0.72 18.50 9.36
C PHE A 333 -1.37 19.30 10.50
N LEU A 334 -2.17 20.31 10.15
CA LEU A 334 -2.80 21.22 11.11
C LEU A 334 -3.78 20.48 12.00
N GLY A 335 -4.65 19.65 11.43
CA GLY A 335 -5.65 18.89 12.19
C GLY A 335 -5.01 18.04 13.28
N SER A 336 -4.04 17.24 12.88
CA SER A 336 -3.36 16.32 13.79
C SER A 336 -2.45 17.03 14.79
N SER A 337 -1.76 18.11 14.39
CA SER A 337 -0.97 18.94 15.30
C SER A 337 -1.82 19.66 16.35
N ILE A 338 -2.98 20.19 15.97
CA ILE A 338 -3.93 20.84 16.90
C ILE A 338 -4.47 19.80 17.88
N GLY A 339 -4.93 18.65 17.39
CA GLY A 339 -5.41 17.55 18.25
C GLY A 339 -4.34 17.08 19.24
N ALA A 340 -3.08 16.97 18.80
CA ALA A 340 -1.96 16.63 19.68
C ALA A 340 -1.70 17.72 20.72
N ARG A 341 -1.75 19.00 20.33
CA ARG A 341 -1.47 20.13 21.22
C ARG A 341 -2.50 20.26 22.33
N ILE A 342 -3.79 20.14 22.00
CA ILE A 342 -4.91 20.13 22.96
C ILE A 342 -4.78 18.94 23.92
N SER A 343 -4.24 17.82 23.42
CA SER A 343 -3.96 16.60 24.19
C SER A 343 -2.70 16.67 25.08
N GLY A 344 -2.08 17.84 25.23
CA GLY A 344 -0.95 18.06 26.15
C GLY A 344 0.43 17.67 25.60
N PHE A 345 0.60 17.59 24.28
CA PHE A 345 1.91 17.42 23.64
C PHE A 345 2.68 18.74 23.60
N LYS A 346 4.03 18.67 23.73
CA LYS A 346 4.88 19.85 23.50
C LYS A 346 4.81 20.25 22.02
N ARG A 347 5.09 21.52 21.69
CA ARG A 347 5.01 22.04 20.31
C ARG A 347 5.76 21.18 19.29
N GLN A 348 6.98 20.74 19.62
CA GLN A 348 7.78 19.88 18.74
C GLN A 348 7.18 18.48 18.55
N GLU A 349 6.62 17.89 19.61
CA GLU A 349 5.98 16.58 19.52
C GLU A 349 4.66 16.68 18.73
N ALA A 350 3.90 17.76 18.92
CA ALA A 350 2.67 18.02 18.17
C ALA A 350 2.94 18.25 16.66
N ILE A 351 4.02 18.96 16.31
CA ILE A 351 4.48 19.11 14.93
C ILE A 351 4.85 17.73 14.36
N SER A 352 5.54 16.89 15.14
CA SER A 352 5.94 15.55 14.71
C SER A 352 4.72 14.63 14.47
N VAL A 353 3.69 14.71 15.32
CA VAL A 353 2.41 14.02 15.10
C VAL A 353 1.73 14.53 13.82
N GLY A 354 1.68 15.85 13.62
CA GLY A 354 1.14 16.45 12.40
C GLY A 354 1.81 15.94 11.15
N ILE A 355 3.15 15.97 11.11
CA ILE A 355 3.93 15.50 9.96
C ILE A 355 3.73 13.99 9.74
N GLY A 356 3.61 13.21 10.81
CA GLY A 356 3.35 11.77 10.72
C GLY A 356 1.99 11.42 10.09
N MET A 357 1.06 12.38 10.01
CA MET A 357 -0.27 12.20 9.42
C MET A 357 -0.40 12.82 8.01
N MET A 358 0.64 13.50 7.52
CA MET A 358 0.67 14.05 6.16
C MET A 358 0.71 13.04 5.01
N PRO A 359 1.32 11.84 5.14
CA PRO A 359 1.45 10.94 4.00
C PRO A 359 0.08 10.44 3.51
N VAL A 360 -0.19 10.62 2.21
CA VAL A 360 -1.40 10.11 1.54
C VAL A 360 -1.00 8.98 0.58
N MET A 361 -1.83 7.94 0.44
CA MET A 361 -1.55 6.79 -0.43
C MET A 361 -2.82 6.26 -1.12
N GLY A 362 -2.85 4.98 -1.51
CA GLY A 362 -3.82 4.40 -2.43
C GLY A 362 -5.29 4.63 -2.10
N VAL A 363 -5.66 4.79 -0.82
CA VAL A 363 -7.05 5.10 -0.44
C VAL A 363 -7.54 6.41 -1.08
N ALA A 364 -6.68 7.41 -1.28
CA ALA A 364 -7.07 8.66 -1.94
C ALA A 364 -7.48 8.44 -3.40
N LEU A 365 -6.72 7.59 -4.12
CA LEU A 365 -7.04 7.22 -5.51
C LEU A 365 -8.31 6.40 -5.59
N ILE A 366 -8.54 5.53 -4.61
CA ILE A 366 -9.79 4.77 -4.52
C ILE A 366 -10.97 5.72 -4.38
N ILE A 367 -10.89 6.71 -3.48
CA ILE A 367 -11.95 7.71 -3.28
C ILE A 367 -12.20 8.52 -4.56
N VAL A 368 -11.14 8.98 -5.22
CA VAL A 368 -11.26 9.71 -6.50
C VAL A 368 -11.91 8.83 -7.56
N SER A 369 -11.39 7.62 -7.79
CA SER A 369 -11.91 6.71 -8.81
C SER A 369 -13.37 6.36 -8.55
N THR A 370 -13.74 6.07 -7.31
CA THR A 370 -15.15 5.83 -6.95
C THR A 370 -16.03 7.07 -7.17
N GLY A 371 -15.52 8.28 -6.92
CA GLY A 371 -16.25 9.51 -7.22
C GLY A 371 -16.49 9.74 -8.70
N ILE A 372 -15.51 9.38 -9.53
CA ILE A 372 -15.63 9.43 -10.97
C ILE A 372 -16.62 8.37 -11.45
N ASP A 373 -16.55 7.15 -10.92
CA ASP A 373 -17.44 6.05 -11.26
C ASP A 373 -18.90 6.31 -10.88
N ARG A 374 -19.14 7.04 -9.78
CA ARG A 374 -20.47 7.50 -9.37
C ARG A 374 -20.92 8.81 -10.04
N GLY A 375 -20.15 9.33 -11.00
CA GLY A 375 -20.49 10.55 -11.75
C GLY A 375 -20.45 11.84 -10.94
N ILE A 376 -19.92 11.84 -9.71
CA ILE A 376 -19.85 13.04 -8.85
C ILE A 376 -18.99 14.12 -9.52
N PHE A 377 -17.93 13.70 -10.19
CA PHE A 377 -16.97 14.55 -10.88
C PHE A 377 -17.26 14.71 -12.38
N GLY A 378 -18.47 14.38 -12.81
CA GLY A 378 -18.88 14.37 -14.22
C GLY A 378 -18.40 13.12 -14.95
N ASP A 379 -18.28 13.22 -16.27
CA ASP A 379 -17.92 12.08 -17.12
C ASP A 379 -16.50 11.56 -16.82
N PRO A 380 -16.26 10.24 -16.89
CA PRO A 380 -14.94 9.66 -16.60
C PRO A 380 -13.78 10.20 -17.42
N GLY A 381 -14.05 10.65 -18.65
CA GLY A 381 -13.10 11.31 -19.55
C GLY A 381 -13.13 12.84 -19.49
N GLY A 382 -13.99 13.43 -18.64
CA GLY A 382 -14.13 14.87 -18.51
C GLY A 382 -12.91 15.57 -17.92
N TYR A 383 -12.81 16.89 -18.14
CA TYR A 383 -11.70 17.70 -17.66
C TYR A 383 -11.54 17.65 -16.13
N LEU A 384 -12.66 17.78 -15.39
CA LEU A 384 -12.65 17.81 -13.92
C LEU A 384 -12.22 16.46 -13.31
N ALA A 385 -12.73 15.35 -13.85
CA ALA A 385 -12.35 14.00 -13.42
C ALA A 385 -10.85 13.75 -13.60
N ASN A 386 -10.31 14.10 -14.78
CA ASN A 386 -8.88 13.99 -15.08
C ASN A 386 -8.04 14.93 -14.20
N GLN A 387 -8.50 16.18 -13.98
CA GLN A 387 -7.83 17.15 -13.13
C GLN A 387 -7.71 16.67 -11.68
N LEU A 388 -8.76 16.08 -11.11
CA LEU A 388 -8.74 15.53 -9.76
C LEU A 388 -7.87 14.28 -9.62
N ARG A 389 -7.93 13.36 -10.59
CA ARG A 389 -7.02 12.20 -10.67
C ARG A 389 -5.57 12.66 -10.68
N THR A 390 -5.27 13.68 -11.48
CA THR A 390 -3.94 14.34 -11.56
C THR A 390 -3.50 14.94 -10.24
N ALA A 391 -4.32 15.81 -9.67
CA ALA A 391 -3.99 16.50 -8.43
C ALA A 391 -3.78 15.50 -7.28
N THR A 392 -4.56 14.43 -7.24
CA THR A 392 -4.46 13.38 -6.21
C THR A 392 -3.20 12.54 -6.38
N LEU A 393 -2.83 12.18 -7.61
CA LEU A 393 -1.56 11.53 -7.90
C LEU A 393 -0.39 12.39 -7.44
N PHE A 394 -0.35 13.67 -7.84
CA PHE A 394 0.71 14.57 -7.41
C PHE A 394 0.73 14.78 -5.89
N LEU A 395 -0.43 14.83 -5.22
CA LEU A 395 -0.51 14.85 -3.76
C LEU A 395 0.13 13.60 -3.13
N ILE A 396 -0.11 12.41 -3.69
CA ILE A 396 0.52 11.16 -3.20
C ILE A 396 2.05 11.23 -3.40
N PHE A 397 2.51 11.59 -4.59
CA PHE A 397 3.95 11.71 -4.88
C PHE A 397 4.64 12.70 -3.93
N THR A 398 4.09 13.91 -3.83
CA THR A 398 4.66 14.98 -3.00
C THR A 398 4.61 14.63 -1.52
N SER A 399 3.48 14.13 -1.01
CA SER A 399 3.36 13.74 0.40
C SER A 399 4.29 12.58 0.77
N CYS A 400 4.47 11.59 -0.10
CA CYS A 400 5.39 10.46 0.13
C CYS A 400 6.85 10.90 0.16
N LEU A 401 7.24 11.87 -0.67
CA LEU A 401 8.61 12.39 -0.72
C LEU A 401 8.90 13.33 0.46
N VAL A 402 7.97 14.24 0.76
CA VAL A 402 8.18 15.32 1.72
C VAL A 402 8.05 14.83 3.17
N SER A 403 7.09 13.95 3.46
CA SER A 403 6.78 13.55 4.85
C SER A 403 7.93 12.84 5.57
N PRO A 404 8.64 11.85 4.98
CA PRO A 404 9.79 11.22 5.62
C PRO A 404 10.91 12.21 5.98
N ILE A 405 11.17 13.18 5.09
CA ILE A 405 12.21 14.19 5.26
C ILE A 405 11.85 15.12 6.42
N LEU A 406 10.62 15.64 6.41
CA LEU A 406 10.11 16.51 7.47
C LEU A 406 10.03 15.79 8.82
N LEU A 407 9.58 14.53 8.85
CA LEU A 407 9.40 13.78 10.08
C LEU A 407 10.75 13.49 10.74
N LYS A 408 11.74 13.05 9.95
CA LYS A 408 13.13 12.84 10.41
C LYS A 408 13.75 14.13 10.93
N ARG A 409 13.47 15.28 10.30
CA ARG A 409 13.98 16.58 10.77
C ARG A 409 13.29 17.04 12.06
N SER A 410 11.99 16.80 12.20
CA SER A 410 11.20 17.19 13.37
C SER A 410 11.51 16.33 14.60
N MET A 411 11.63 15.02 14.40
CA MET A 411 11.94 14.06 15.46
C MET A 411 13.45 13.84 15.65
N GLY A 412 14.27 14.46 14.81
CA GLY A 412 15.72 14.52 14.94
C GLY A 412 16.10 15.13 16.28
N SER A 413 16.34 14.26 17.26
CA SER A 413 16.57 14.68 18.62
C SER A 413 17.86 15.52 18.76
N PRO A 414 17.93 16.43 19.74
CA PRO A 414 19.19 17.00 20.22
C PRO A 414 20.14 15.94 20.81
N LEU A 415 19.73 14.66 20.95
CA LEU A 415 20.63 13.55 21.22
C LEU A 415 21.52 13.25 20.02
N GLY A 416 21.09 13.45 18.77
CA GLY A 416 22.01 13.47 17.62
C GLY A 416 23.02 14.63 17.68
N LYS A 417 22.68 15.75 18.35
CA LYS A 417 23.58 16.88 18.61
C LYS A 417 24.49 16.69 19.85
N ARG A 418 24.07 15.91 20.86
CA ARG A 418 24.90 15.52 22.03
C ARG A 418 25.79 14.31 21.74
N ILE A 419 25.27 13.30 21.04
CA ILE A 419 26.00 12.13 20.53
C ILE A 419 26.85 12.52 19.30
N GLY A 420 26.48 13.58 18.58
CA GLY A 420 27.28 14.12 17.46
C GLY A 420 28.67 14.66 17.85
N LYS A 421 28.95 14.84 19.15
CA LYS A 421 30.30 15.17 19.65
C LYS A 421 31.05 13.98 20.26
N THR A 422 30.39 12.84 20.47
CA THR A 422 31.05 11.61 20.88
C THR A 422 30.57 10.48 19.99
N LYS A 423 31.40 10.13 19.00
CA LYS A 423 31.31 8.84 18.30
C LYS A 423 31.51 7.70 19.31
N THR A 424 30.54 7.45 20.18
CA THR A 424 30.46 6.23 20.98
C THR A 424 29.27 5.45 20.48
N LYS A 425 29.59 4.42 19.68
CA LYS A 425 28.74 3.26 19.41
C LYS A 425 28.13 2.76 20.72
N LEU A 426 26.91 3.17 21.05
CA LEU A 426 26.17 2.67 22.21
C LEU A 426 24.79 2.11 21.85
N SER A 427 24.39 2.13 20.57
CA SER A 427 23.19 1.46 20.07
C SER A 427 23.48 0.17 19.26
N SER A 428 24.72 -0.33 19.27
CA SER A 428 25.11 -1.52 18.50
C SER A 428 25.94 -2.53 19.30
N TYR A 429 25.73 -2.58 20.61
CA TYR A 429 26.04 -3.81 21.34
C TYR A 429 24.71 -4.55 21.49
N HIS A 430 24.46 -5.48 20.56
CA HIS A 430 23.69 -6.66 20.93
C HIS A 430 24.32 -7.17 22.23
N HIS A 431 23.51 -7.36 23.27
CA HIS A 431 23.96 -8.13 24.41
C HIS A 431 24.57 -9.42 23.85
N PRO A 432 25.87 -9.69 24.07
CA PRO A 432 26.50 -10.89 23.51
C PRO A 432 25.83 -12.18 24.03
N HIS A 433 24.95 -12.07 25.03
CA HIS A 433 24.25 -13.18 25.66
C HIS A 433 22.70 -13.16 25.56
N CYS A 434 22.04 -12.09 25.11
CA CYS A 434 20.57 -12.05 24.92
C CYS A 434 20.11 -11.02 23.87
N PRO A 435 19.89 -11.41 22.61
CA PRO A 435 19.45 -10.49 21.55
C PRO A 435 17.98 -10.02 21.66
N GLU A 436 17.15 -10.63 22.51
CA GLU A 436 15.70 -10.34 22.60
C GLU A 436 15.29 -9.51 23.83
N CYS A 437 16.23 -9.03 24.64
CA CYS A 437 15.91 -8.40 25.91
C CYS A 437 15.84 -6.86 25.81
N PHE A 438 14.66 -6.29 26.07
CA PHE A 438 14.40 -4.83 26.06
C PHE A 438 14.46 -4.17 27.45
N SER A 439 15.09 -4.80 28.45
CA SER A 439 15.19 -4.27 29.82
C SER A 439 16.38 -3.31 30.00
N ALA A 440 16.26 -2.38 30.95
CA ALA A 440 17.32 -1.41 31.24
C ALA A 440 18.57 -2.07 31.85
N LEU A 441 19.75 -1.64 31.40
CA LEU A 441 21.05 -2.11 31.89
C LEU A 441 21.37 -1.57 33.28
N ARG A 442 21.91 -2.42 34.17
CA ARG A 442 22.49 -2.04 35.47
C ARG A 442 23.95 -2.52 35.56
N LEU A 443 24.77 -1.77 36.27
CA LEU A 443 26.16 -2.11 36.54
C LEU A 443 26.23 -3.07 37.74
N ASP A 444 26.86 -4.22 37.59
CA ASP A 444 27.14 -5.12 38.71
C ASP A 444 28.30 -4.55 39.56
N PRO A 445 28.07 -4.21 40.83
CA PRO A 445 29.08 -3.57 41.68
C PRO A 445 30.31 -4.45 41.96
N VAL A 446 30.23 -5.76 41.75
CA VAL A 446 31.33 -6.69 42.07
C VAL A 446 32.27 -6.88 40.88
N ASN A 447 31.73 -6.96 39.66
CA ASN A 447 32.50 -7.33 38.45
C ASN A 447 32.63 -6.21 37.43
N ASN A 448 32.05 -5.03 37.69
CA ASN A 448 32.11 -3.85 36.83
C ASN A 448 31.64 -4.11 35.38
N ARG A 449 30.68 -5.05 35.23
CA ARG A 449 30.08 -5.41 33.94
C ARG A 449 28.59 -5.07 33.94
N TRP A 450 28.07 -4.71 32.77
CA TRP A 450 26.68 -4.31 32.58
C TRP A 450 25.79 -5.55 32.31
N PHE A 451 24.71 -5.71 33.08
CA PHE A 451 23.77 -6.83 32.93
C PHE A 451 22.30 -6.37 32.94
N CYS A 452 21.42 -7.24 32.43
CA CYS A 452 19.97 -7.11 32.55
C CYS A 452 19.40 -8.29 33.38
N ASP A 453 18.25 -8.10 34.04
CA ASP A 453 17.69 -9.10 34.96
C ASP A 453 17.35 -10.45 34.29
N ASN A 454 16.98 -10.44 33.01
CA ASN A 454 16.72 -11.66 32.23
C ASN A 454 18.02 -12.41 31.87
N CYS A 455 19.12 -11.70 31.58
CA CYS A 455 20.43 -12.30 31.30
C CYS A 455 20.99 -13.07 32.50
N LYS A 456 20.76 -12.58 33.73
CA LYS A 456 21.22 -13.26 34.95
C LYS A 456 20.56 -14.64 35.10
N ARG A 457 19.27 -14.71 34.77
CA ARG A 457 18.47 -15.95 34.76
C ARG A 457 18.85 -16.90 33.62
N TYR A 458 19.14 -16.35 32.43
CA TYR A 458 19.55 -17.12 31.25
C TYR A 458 20.95 -17.73 31.40
N MET A 459 21.90 -17.04 32.04
CA MET A 459 23.26 -17.56 32.27
C MET A 459 23.31 -18.74 33.24
N GLU A 460 22.36 -18.85 34.17
CA GLU A 460 22.23 -20.05 35.03
C GLU A 460 21.74 -21.28 34.26
N ILE A 461 20.91 -21.08 33.23
CA ILE A 461 20.34 -22.15 32.40
C ILE A 461 21.35 -22.61 31.33
N TRP A 462 22.11 -21.68 30.74
CA TRP A 462 23.07 -21.97 29.67
C TRP A 462 24.33 -22.72 30.11
N ARG A 463 24.60 -22.79 31.41
CA ARG A 463 25.74 -23.56 31.96
C ARG A 463 25.60 -25.08 31.77
N LYS A 464 24.48 -25.56 31.21
CA LYS A 464 24.10 -26.98 31.16
C LYS A 464 23.90 -27.61 29.76
N ALA A 465 24.19 -26.93 28.63
CA ALA A 465 23.92 -27.53 27.31
C ALA A 465 25.07 -27.34 26.29
N PRO A 466 25.44 -28.38 25.51
CA PRO A 466 26.46 -28.29 24.45
C PRO A 466 25.88 -27.85 23.10
N LEU A 467 26.71 -27.17 22.29
CA LEU A 467 26.37 -26.50 21.02
C LEU A 467 26.76 -27.34 19.78
N HIS A 468 25.90 -27.36 18.74
CA HIS A 468 26.25 -27.74 17.37
C HIS A 468 25.93 -26.61 16.38
N SER A 469 26.80 -26.40 15.38
CA SER A 469 26.71 -25.33 14.36
C SER A 469 26.67 -25.89 12.93
N THR A 470 25.74 -25.43 12.09
CA THR A 470 25.80 -25.59 10.62
C THR A 470 25.04 -24.46 9.90
N ALA A 471 25.75 -23.47 9.33
CA ALA A 471 25.13 -22.40 8.52
C ALA A 471 26.04 -21.79 7.43
N LYS A 472 27.07 -22.50 6.95
CA LYS A 472 28.06 -21.93 5.99
C LYS A 472 27.84 -22.29 4.50
N THR A 473 26.97 -23.24 4.15
CA THR A 473 26.94 -23.81 2.79
C THR A 473 26.18 -22.97 1.73
N ASN A 474 25.32 -22.03 2.14
CA ASN A 474 24.37 -21.39 1.21
C ASN A 474 24.94 -20.22 0.36
N ARG A 475 26.09 -19.64 0.74
CA ARG A 475 26.66 -18.47 0.04
C ARG A 475 27.55 -18.82 -1.16
N HIS A 476 28.14 -20.01 -1.19
CA HIS A 476 29.07 -20.39 -2.27
C HIS A 476 28.33 -20.71 -3.59
N ILE A 477 27.12 -21.26 -3.51
CA ILE A 477 26.33 -21.65 -4.69
C ILE A 477 25.77 -20.43 -5.44
N THR A 478 25.34 -19.39 -4.70
CA THR A 478 24.85 -18.14 -5.31
C THR A 478 25.95 -17.39 -6.06
N TYR A 479 27.18 -17.49 -5.57
CA TYR A 479 28.35 -16.82 -6.17
C TYR A 479 28.77 -17.51 -7.48
N ILE A 480 28.75 -18.84 -7.53
CA ILE A 480 29.15 -19.61 -8.73
C ILE A 480 28.18 -19.38 -9.89
N ILE A 481 26.86 -19.35 -9.62
CA ILE A 481 25.85 -19.16 -10.67
C ILE A 481 25.89 -17.73 -11.23
N GLY A 482 26.05 -16.71 -10.38
CA GLY A 482 26.12 -15.31 -10.84
C GLY A 482 27.33 -15.01 -11.72
N VAL A 483 28.49 -15.60 -11.41
CA VAL A 483 29.72 -15.44 -12.20
C VAL A 483 29.62 -16.15 -13.55
N GLY A 484 29.00 -17.33 -13.60
CA GLY A 484 28.79 -18.08 -14.85
C GLY A 484 27.91 -17.34 -15.87
N THR A 485 26.83 -16.71 -15.41
CA THR A 485 25.91 -15.95 -16.29
C THR A 485 26.58 -14.72 -16.90
N ILE A 486 27.44 -14.03 -16.14
CA ILE A 486 28.17 -12.85 -16.63
C ILE A 486 29.20 -13.23 -17.69
N LEU A 487 29.90 -14.37 -17.50
CA LEU A 487 30.87 -14.89 -18.47
C LEU A 487 30.20 -15.35 -19.77
N LEU A 488 29.04 -16.02 -19.70
CA LEU A 488 28.27 -16.43 -20.88
C LEU A 488 27.72 -15.24 -21.66
N CYS A 489 27.18 -14.22 -20.98
CA CYS A 489 26.75 -12.98 -21.63
C CYS A 489 27.94 -12.25 -22.28
N GLY A 490 29.09 -12.20 -21.61
CA GLY A 490 30.32 -11.64 -22.16
C GLY A 490 30.77 -12.37 -23.43
N PHE A 491 30.75 -13.70 -23.42
CA PHE A 491 31.14 -14.53 -24.57
C PHE A 491 30.26 -14.31 -25.80
N VAL A 492 28.93 -14.17 -25.64
CA VAL A 492 28.00 -13.88 -26.75
C VAL A 492 28.18 -12.48 -27.32
N ILE A 493 28.50 -11.50 -26.47
CA ILE A 493 28.80 -10.13 -26.91
C ILE A 493 30.11 -10.11 -27.70
N GLN A 494 31.12 -10.90 -27.30
CA GLN A 494 32.46 -10.88 -27.87
C GLN A 494 32.62 -11.76 -29.14
N SER A 495 31.82 -12.82 -29.28
CA SER A 495 31.89 -13.77 -30.42
C SER A 495 31.00 -13.41 -31.61
N SER A 496 30.19 -12.34 -31.53
CA SER A 496 29.13 -12.04 -32.51
C SER A 496 29.50 -10.97 -33.54
N VAL A 497 30.59 -11.18 -34.28
CA VAL A 497 30.93 -10.38 -35.47
C VAL A 497 30.08 -10.90 -36.65
N GLY A 498 28.82 -10.44 -36.74
CA GLY A 498 27.90 -10.81 -37.83
C GLY A 498 26.41 -10.83 -37.48
N MET A 499 26.04 -10.82 -36.19
CA MET A 499 24.63 -10.81 -35.76
C MET A 499 24.04 -9.40 -35.75
N THR A 500 22.77 -9.29 -36.15
CA THR A 500 21.98 -8.06 -36.03
C THR A 500 21.63 -7.76 -34.56
N VAL A 501 21.30 -6.50 -34.24
CA VAL A 501 21.03 -6.07 -32.85
C VAL A 501 19.88 -6.86 -32.21
N ILE A 502 18.89 -7.28 -33.01
CA ILE A 502 17.72 -8.04 -32.54
C ILE A 502 18.10 -9.49 -32.21
N GLU A 503 18.97 -10.12 -32.99
CA GLU A 503 19.47 -11.48 -32.70
C GLU A 503 20.36 -11.51 -31.46
N LYS A 504 21.16 -10.46 -31.23
CA LYS A 504 21.93 -10.34 -29.98
C LYS A 504 20.99 -10.17 -28.78
N LEU A 505 19.92 -9.40 -28.94
CA LEU A 505 18.92 -9.17 -27.90
C LEU A 505 18.15 -10.48 -27.58
N SER A 506 17.73 -11.23 -28.60
CA SER A 506 17.01 -12.50 -28.41
C SER A 506 17.89 -13.58 -27.76
N ALA A 507 19.16 -13.67 -28.14
CA ALA A 507 20.13 -14.57 -27.51
C ALA A 507 20.39 -14.20 -26.04
N LEU A 508 20.54 -12.90 -25.73
CA LEU A 508 20.69 -12.41 -24.36
C LEU A 508 19.44 -12.69 -23.51
N ILE A 509 18.24 -12.46 -24.07
CA ILE A 509 16.97 -12.75 -23.41
C ILE A 509 16.83 -14.26 -23.14
N GLY A 510 17.19 -15.12 -24.10
CA GLY A 510 17.16 -16.57 -23.96
C GLY A 510 18.11 -17.10 -22.88
N ILE A 511 19.34 -16.58 -22.80
CA ILE A 511 20.31 -16.95 -21.76
C ILE A 511 19.83 -16.47 -20.37
N PHE A 512 19.24 -15.28 -20.29
CA PHE A 512 18.71 -14.74 -19.05
C PHE A 512 17.50 -15.55 -18.54
N LEU A 513 16.60 -15.94 -19.44
CA LEU A 513 15.46 -16.81 -19.12
C LEU A 513 15.92 -18.22 -18.71
N GLY A 514 16.88 -18.81 -19.43
CA GLY A 514 17.40 -20.14 -19.11
C GLY A 514 18.10 -20.20 -17.75
N THR A 515 18.91 -19.19 -17.43
CA THR A 515 19.64 -19.13 -16.15
C THR A 515 18.75 -18.80 -14.96
N THR A 516 17.70 -17.99 -15.15
CA THR A 516 16.68 -17.75 -14.11
C THR A 516 15.81 -18.99 -13.85
N LEU A 517 15.44 -19.75 -14.89
CA LEU A 517 14.76 -21.04 -14.75
C LEU A 517 15.63 -22.10 -14.05
N ALA A 518 16.91 -22.18 -14.39
CA ALA A 518 17.87 -23.08 -13.73
C ALA A 518 18.06 -22.72 -12.24
N PHE A 519 18.11 -21.43 -11.91
CA PHE A 519 18.19 -20.96 -10.52
C PHE A 519 16.92 -21.31 -9.72
N PHE A 520 15.74 -21.17 -10.33
CA PHE A 520 14.48 -21.50 -9.68
C PHE A 520 14.32 -23.01 -9.44
N THR A 521 14.72 -23.84 -10.41
CA THR A 521 14.70 -25.31 -10.30
C THR A 521 15.71 -25.82 -9.25
N LEU A 522 16.93 -25.27 -9.19
CA LEU A 522 17.89 -25.57 -8.13
C LEU A 522 17.40 -25.17 -6.74
N LYS A 523 16.76 -24.00 -6.62
CA LYS A 523 16.20 -23.53 -5.34
C LYS A 523 15.03 -24.42 -4.88
N LEU A 524 14.22 -24.93 -5.81
CA LEU A 524 13.16 -25.90 -5.52
C LEU A 524 13.73 -27.25 -5.08
N LEU A 525 14.77 -27.76 -5.75
CA LEU A 525 15.45 -29.01 -5.39
C LEU A 525 16.13 -28.97 -4.01
N PHE A 526 16.69 -27.82 -3.59
CA PHE A 526 17.28 -27.69 -2.26
C PHE A 526 16.27 -27.29 -1.18
N SER A 527 15.09 -26.81 -1.55
CA SER A 527 13.99 -26.57 -0.61
C SER A 527 13.33 -27.88 -0.15
N THR A 528 13.32 -28.92 -0.99
CA THR A 528 12.73 -30.23 -0.65
C THR A 528 13.62 -31.09 0.27
N GLN A 529 14.93 -30.84 0.35
CA GLN A 529 15.80 -31.51 1.34
C GLN A 529 15.62 -31.00 2.77
N LYS A 530 14.98 -29.84 2.99
CA LYS A 530 14.71 -29.30 4.34
C LYS A 530 13.56 -29.97 5.08
N THR A 531 12.81 -30.86 4.42
CA THR A 531 11.65 -31.55 5.00
C THR A 531 11.90 -33.01 5.36
N LEU A 532 13.14 -33.52 5.25
CA LEU A 532 13.49 -34.93 5.47
C LEU A 532 14.75 -35.15 6.34
N GLY A 533 15.16 -34.18 7.15
CA GLY A 533 16.32 -34.29 8.06
C GLY A 533 15.99 -33.93 9.49
#